data_AF-A0A923VPK8-F1
#
_entry.id   AF-A0A923VPK8-F1
#
_cell.length_a   1.000
_cell.length_b   1.000
_cell.length_c   1.000
_cell.angle_alpha   90.00
_cell.angle_beta   90.00
_cell.angle_gamma   90.00
#
_symmetry.space_group_name_H-M   'P 1'
#
loop_
_entity.id
_entity.type
_entity.pdbx_description
1 polymer ?
#
loop_
_entity_poly.entity_id
_entity_poly.type
_entity_poly.pdbx_seq_one_letter_code
_entity_poly.pdbx_strand_id
1 'polypeptide(L)'
;MHDTPTTLTLNKRVLFLSAQPGLVAAQIAGRQVTLQQALALRDDISTDEITPVPILTHYDDKLGRYPYTGFKTTDELPFTTDAVRN
;
A
#
# COMPACT_ATOMS: atom_id res chain seq x y z
N MET A 1 -29.78 14.17 -16.91
CA MET A 1 -29.43 13.20 -15.85
C MET A 1 -28.19 12.48 -16.33
N HIS A 2 -27.04 12.71 -15.70
CA HIS A 2 -25.88 11.85 -15.92
C HIS A 2 -26.09 10.60 -15.07
N ASP A 3 -26.07 9.43 -15.72
CA ASP A 3 -26.16 8.14 -15.06
C ASP A 3 -24.83 7.91 -14.34
N THR A 4 -24.75 8.35 -13.07
CA THR A 4 -23.50 8.24 -12.29
C THR A 4 -23.32 6.77 -11.93
N PRO A 5 -22.23 6.12 -12.38
CA PRO A 5 -21.99 4.73 -12.01
C PRO A 5 -21.87 4.62 -10.49
N THR A 6 -22.77 3.87 -9.89
CA THR A 6 -22.82 3.61 -8.44
C THR A 6 -21.94 2.43 -8.03
N THR A 7 -21.33 1.72 -8.99
CA THR A 7 -20.50 0.54 -8.73
C THR A 7 -19.13 0.69 -9.40
N LEU A 8 -18.07 0.51 -8.62
CA LEU A 8 -16.68 0.45 -9.08
C LEU A 8 -16.15 -0.97 -8.93
N THR A 9 -15.79 -1.62 -10.04
CA THR A 9 -15.13 -2.93 -10.01
C THR A 9 -13.61 -2.73 -9.86
N LEU A 10 -13.03 -3.31 -8.81
CA LEU A 10 -11.59 -3.30 -8.57
C LEU A 10 -11.00 -4.65 -9.02
N ASN A 11 -10.29 -4.64 -10.13
CA ASN A 11 -9.79 -5.84 -10.80
C ASN A 11 -8.42 -6.29 -10.26
N LYS A 12 -7.95 -5.66 -9.18
CA LYS A 12 -6.60 -5.79 -8.62
C LYS A 12 -6.67 -6.46 -7.24
N ARG A 13 -5.54 -7.01 -6.80
CA ARG A 13 -5.41 -7.62 -5.48
C ARG A 13 -5.50 -6.53 -4.40
N VAL A 14 -6.17 -6.84 -3.29
CA VAL A 14 -6.13 -6.01 -2.10
C VAL A 14 -4.78 -6.22 -1.42
N LEU A 15 -4.09 -5.11 -1.09
CA LEU A 15 -2.88 -5.11 -0.28
C LEU A 15 -3.27 -4.87 1.18
N PHE A 16 -3.02 -5.83 2.05
CA PHE A 16 -3.21 -5.70 3.49
C PHE A 16 -1.90 -5.26 4.16
N LEU A 17 -1.93 -4.13 4.86
CA LEU A 17 -0.82 -3.63 5.68
C LEU A 17 -0.79 -4.38 7.02
N SER A 18 -0.33 -5.63 6.98
CA SER A 18 -0.19 -6.47 8.18
C SER A 18 0.90 -5.92 9.11
N ALA A 19 0.73 -6.10 10.41
CA ALA A 19 1.79 -5.90 11.39
C ALA A 19 2.91 -6.94 11.27
N GLN A 20 2.69 -8.04 10.53
CA GLN A 20 3.69 -9.07 10.26
C GLN A 20 4.48 -8.72 8.98
N PRO A 21 5.79 -8.38 9.07
CA PRO A 21 6.59 -7.93 7.94
C PRO A 21 6.55 -8.88 6.74
N GLY A 22 6.69 -10.18 7.00
CA GLY A 22 6.71 -11.21 5.96
C GLY A 22 5.42 -11.31 5.15
N LEU A 23 4.25 -10.94 5.71
CA LEU A 23 2.98 -10.96 4.97
C LEU A 23 2.87 -9.78 4.00
N VAL A 24 3.42 -8.62 4.34
CA VAL A 24 3.46 -7.46 3.44
C VAL A 24 4.43 -7.74 2.29
N ALA A 25 5.65 -8.21 2.60
CA ALA A 25 6.64 -8.57 1.59
C ALA A 25 6.13 -9.65 0.62
N ALA A 26 5.44 -10.69 1.12
CA ALA A 26 4.87 -11.73 0.29
C ALA A 26 3.80 -11.21 -0.69
N GLN A 27 2.97 -10.24 -0.28
CA GLN A 27 1.96 -9.63 -1.15
C GLN A 27 2.59 -8.80 -2.27
N ILE A 28 3.64 -8.03 -1.95
CA ILE A 28 4.42 -7.26 -2.92
C ILE A 28 5.06 -8.21 -3.96
N ALA A 29 5.54 -9.37 -3.52
CA ALA A 29 6.04 -10.44 -4.40
C ALA A 29 4.92 -11.15 -5.21
N GLY A 30 3.67 -10.71 -5.09
CA GLY A 30 2.53 -11.19 -5.89
C GLY A 30 1.66 -12.24 -5.20
N ARG A 31 1.96 -12.65 -3.96
CA ARG A 31 1.13 -13.61 -3.23
C ARG A 31 -0.23 -12.99 -2.90
N GLN A 32 -1.31 -13.72 -3.21
CA GLN A 32 -2.64 -13.33 -2.75
C GLN A 32 -2.82 -13.73 -1.29
N VAL A 33 -3.26 -12.78 -0.47
CA VAL A 33 -3.52 -12.96 0.96
C VAL A 33 -4.97 -12.59 1.23
N THR A 34 -5.70 -13.42 1.98
CA THR A 34 -7.05 -13.08 2.45
C THR A 34 -6.98 -12.24 3.72
N LEU A 35 -8.06 -11.53 4.07
CA LEU A 35 -8.12 -10.77 5.32
C LEU A 35 -7.81 -11.64 6.56
N GLN A 36 -8.31 -12.88 6.60
CA GLN A 36 -8.02 -13.81 7.69
C GLN A 36 -6.53 -14.19 7.75
N GLN A 37 -5.88 -14.35 6.59
CA GLN A 37 -4.45 -14.66 6.51
C GLN A 37 -3.55 -13.46 6.81
N ALA A 38 -4.07 -12.24 6.67
CA ALA A 38 -3.32 -11.00 6.93
C ALA A 38 -3.00 -10.79 8.43
N LEU A 39 -3.64 -11.55 9.32
CA LEU A 39 -3.51 -11.42 10.78
C LEU A 39 -3.80 -9.97 11.24
N ALA A 40 -3.21 -9.52 12.35
CA ALA A 40 -3.38 -8.15 12.81
C ALA A 40 -2.85 -7.15 11.76
N LEU A 41 -3.68 -6.18 11.40
CA LEU A 41 -3.29 -5.05 10.56
C LEU A 41 -2.55 -4.01 11.40
N ARG A 42 -1.60 -3.27 10.81
CA ARG A 42 -0.95 -2.14 11.46
C ARG A 42 -1.98 -1.04 11.68
N ASP A 43 -2.10 -0.61 12.93
CA ASP A 43 -2.84 0.59 13.32
C ASP A 43 -1.90 1.81 13.31
N ASP A 44 -2.46 2.99 13.54
CA ASP A 44 -1.72 4.25 13.69
C ASP A 44 -0.67 4.51 12.58
N ILE A 45 -1.11 4.34 11.32
CA ILE A 45 -0.29 4.64 10.14
C ILE A 45 -0.40 6.14 9.86
N SER A 46 0.73 6.82 9.94
CA SER A 46 0.80 8.27 9.73
C SER A 46 0.73 8.66 8.24
N THR A 47 0.50 9.95 7.97
CA THR A 47 0.55 10.49 6.61
C THR A 47 1.92 10.38 5.96
N ASP A 48 2.99 10.52 6.74
CA ASP A 48 4.37 10.36 6.25
C ASP A 48 4.65 8.89 5.87
N GLU A 49 4.08 7.93 6.59
CA GLU A 49 4.20 6.51 6.21
C GLU A 49 3.48 6.18 4.90
N ILE A 50 2.36 6.83 4.60
CA ILE A 50 1.61 6.64 3.35
C ILE A 50 2.30 7.38 2.19
N THR A 51 2.69 8.64 2.42
CA THR A 51 3.34 9.53 1.45
C THR A 51 4.52 10.25 2.09
N PRO A 52 5.74 9.68 2.03
CA PRO A 52 6.91 10.26 2.70
C PRO A 52 7.22 11.69 2.25
N VAL A 53 7.60 12.55 3.19
CA VAL A 53 7.91 13.98 2.93
C VAL A 53 8.77 14.22 1.68
N PRO A 54 9.85 13.45 1.39
CA PRO A 54 10.69 13.70 0.22
C PRO A 54 9.94 13.71 -1.12
N ILE A 55 8.88 12.89 -1.27
CA ILE A 55 8.13 12.81 -2.53
C ILE A 55 7.08 13.93 -2.66
N LEU A 56 6.70 14.60 -1.57
CA LEU A 56 5.64 15.62 -1.57
C LEU A 56 6.00 16.91 -2.34
N THR A 57 7.23 17.03 -2.82
CA THR A 57 7.62 18.11 -3.74
C THR A 57 7.25 17.81 -5.20
N HIS A 58 6.79 16.60 -5.50
CA HIS A 58 6.39 16.14 -6.82
C HIS A 58 4.86 16.00 -6.93
N TYR A 59 4.29 16.68 -7.93
CA TYR A 59 2.84 16.66 -8.23
C TYR A 59 2.54 15.99 -9.58
N ASP A 60 3.51 15.23 -10.10
CA ASP A 60 3.44 14.48 -11.36
C ASP A 60 3.38 12.96 -11.08
N ASP A 61 3.49 12.15 -12.14
CA ASP A 61 3.46 10.69 -12.06
C ASP A 61 4.56 10.09 -11.17
N LYS A 62 5.59 10.86 -10.78
CA LYS A 62 6.62 10.38 -9.84
C LYS A 62 6.04 10.12 -8.47
N LEU A 63 5.00 10.83 -8.06
CA LEU A 63 4.35 10.62 -6.76
C LEU A 63 3.90 9.16 -6.59
N GLY A 64 3.38 8.54 -7.65
CA GLY A 64 2.92 7.15 -7.64
C GLY A 64 4.01 6.09 -7.49
N ARG A 65 5.29 6.47 -7.51
CA ARG A 65 6.43 5.53 -7.38
C ARG A 65 6.85 5.28 -5.93
N TYR A 66 6.44 6.13 -5.00
CA TYR A 66 6.88 6.09 -3.61
C TYR A 66 5.81 5.84 -2.53
N PRO A 67 4.53 5.51 -2.82
CA PRO A 67 3.58 5.17 -1.76
C PRO A 67 4.14 4.10 -0.83
N TYR A 68 3.91 4.29 0.47
CA TYR A 68 4.28 3.35 1.54
C TYR A 68 5.77 3.14 1.77
N THR A 69 6.67 3.84 1.07
CA THR A 69 8.13 3.69 1.31
C THR A 69 8.55 4.13 2.73
N GLY A 70 7.71 4.88 3.44
CA GLY A 70 7.88 5.20 4.86
C GLY A 70 7.20 4.20 5.80
N PHE A 71 6.30 3.34 5.31
CA PHE A 71 5.58 2.36 6.14
C PHE A 71 6.56 1.39 6.80
N LYS A 72 6.46 1.29 8.12
CA LYS A 72 7.31 0.44 8.93
C LYS A 72 6.49 -0.60 9.68
N THR A 73 6.92 -1.84 9.55
CA THR A 73 6.59 -2.92 10.51
C THR A 73 7.67 -2.98 11.58
N THR A 74 7.47 -3.68 12.69
CA THR A 74 8.33 -3.62 13.89
C THR A 74 9.83 -3.43 13.59
N ASP A 75 10.40 -4.23 12.68
CA ASP A 75 11.83 -4.20 12.35
C ASP A 75 12.15 -3.97 10.85
N GLU A 76 11.15 -3.75 9.98
CA GLU A 76 11.36 -3.73 8.53
C GLU A 76 10.56 -2.64 7.80
N LEU A 77 11.15 -2.16 6.69
CA LEU A 77 10.53 -1.30 5.69
C LEU A 77 10.23 -2.16 4.44
N PRO A 78 9.02 -2.75 4.33
CA PRO A 78 8.75 -3.74 3.29
C PRO A 78 8.55 -3.15 1.89
N PHE A 79 8.41 -1.83 1.75
CA PHE A 79 8.15 -1.17 0.46
C PHE A 79 9.39 -0.47 -0.09
N THR A 80 9.75 -0.83 -1.32
CA THR A 80 10.74 -0.11 -2.13
C THR A 80 10.05 0.82 -3.12
N THR A 81 10.83 1.64 -3.83
CA THR A 81 10.34 2.38 -5.00
C THR A 81 9.65 1.42 -5.98
N ASP A 82 8.51 1.86 -6.52
CA ASP A 82 7.64 1.14 -7.46
C ASP A 82 6.98 -0.13 -6.91
N ALA A 83 7.08 -0.42 -5.60
CA ALA A 83 6.57 -1.67 -5.00
C ALA A 83 5.05 -1.91 -5.17
N VAL A 84 4.27 -0.84 -5.36
CA VAL A 84 2.80 -0.92 -5.55
C VAL A 84 2.33 -0.32 -6.88
N ARG A 85 3.27 -0.11 -7.81
CA ARG A 85 2.95 0.42 -9.15
C ARG A 85 2.37 -0.69 -10.02
N ASN A 86 1.31 -0.38 -10.76
CA ASN A 86 0.52 -1.32 -11.57
C ASN A 86 0.71 -1.14 -13.07
#